data_AF-A0A1G2BNQ5-F1
#
_entry.id   AF-A0A1G2BNQ5-F1
#
_cell.length_a   1.000
_cell.length_b   1.000
_cell.length_c   1.000
_cell.angle_alpha   90.00
_cell.angle_beta   90.00
_cell.angle_gamma   90.00
#
_symmetry.space_group_name_H-M   'P 1'
#
loop_
_entity.id
_entity.type
_entity.pdbx_description
1 polymer ?
#
loop_
_entity_poly.entity_id
_entity_poly.type
_entity_poly.pdbx_seq_one_letter_code
_entity_poly.pdbx_strand_id
1 'polypeptide(L)' 'MEAHLTICHKVADEALKSKANAKQEFERGYRDGRVGRDPSAINPHYLKGYHKGTEVRRQARVLHHH' A
#
# COMPACT_ATOMS: atom_id res chain seq x y z
N MET A 1 35.42 15.61 4.13
CA MET A 1 34.36 15.80 3.12
C MET A 1 33.64 14.49 2.76
N GLU A 2 34.30 13.33 2.86
CA GLU A 2 33.74 12.01 2.48
C GLU A 2 32.59 11.48 3.35
N ALA A 3 32.59 11.73 4.66
CA ALA A 3 31.60 11.14 5.58
C ALA A 3 30.16 11.65 5.35
N HIS A 4 29.99 12.87 4.83
CA HIS A 4 28.68 13.47 4.64
C HIS A 4 27.95 12.88 3.43
N LEU A 5 28.68 12.55 2.36
CA LEU A 5 28.16 11.86 1.17
C LEU A 5 27.67 10.45 1.50
N THR A 6 28.38 9.72 2.37
CA THR A 6 27.98 8.35 2.76
C THR A 6 26.69 8.32 3.58
N ILE A 7 26.47 9.32 4.44
CA ILE A 7 25.24 9.43 5.25
C ILE A 7 24.04 9.78 4.35
N CYS A 8 24.20 10.73 3.43
CA CYS A 8 23.15 11.10 2.48
C CYS A 8 22.69 9.92 1.61
N HIS A 9 23.62 9.09 1.12
CA HIS A 9 23.27 7.89 0.36
C HIS A 9 22.49 6.86 1.20
N LYS A 10 22.88 6.62 2.46
CA LYS A 10 22.15 5.69 3.35
C LYS A 10 20.72 6.16 3.63
N VAL A 11 20.53 7.45 3.92
CA VAL A 11 19.20 8.02 4.17
C VAL A 11 18.31 7.93 2.92
N ALA A 12 18.88 8.16 1.73
CA ALA A 12 18.17 7.99 0.47
C ALA A 12 17.75 6.53 0.23
N ASP A 13 18.64 5.56 0.45
CA ASP A 13 18.35 4.13 0.31
C ASP A 13 17.25 3.65 1.28
N GLU A 14 17.30 4.09 2.53
CA GLU A 14 16.27 3.76 3.53
C GLU A 14 14.92 4.37 3.16
N ALA A 15 14.90 5.61 2.67
CA ALA A 15 13.68 6.26 2.21
C ALA A 15 13.07 5.54 0.99
N LEU A 16 13.91 5.07 0.05
CA LEU A 16 13.46 4.30 -1.12
C LEU A 16 12.89 2.93 -0.72
N LYS A 17 13.54 2.21 0.21
CA LYS A 17 13.05 0.94 0.75
C LYS A 17 11.73 1.11 1.50
N SER A 18 11.61 2.15 2.31
CA SER A 18 10.37 2.46 3.04
C SER A 18 9.21 2.75 2.09
N LYS A 19 9.44 3.51 1.01
CA LYS A 19 8.43 3.75 -0.04
C LYS A 19 8.06 2.48 -0.80
N ALA A 20 9.03 1.62 -1.12
CA ALA A 20 8.77 0.34 -1.78
C ALA A 20 7.88 -0.56 -0.91
N ASN A 21 8.18 -0.67 0.38
CA ASN A 21 7.38 -1.42 1.34
C ASN A 21 5.96 -0.84 1.48
N ALA A 22 5.83 0.48 1.58
CA ALA A 22 4.52 1.14 1.64
C ALA A 22 3.66 0.86 0.39
N LYS A 23 4.27 0.86 -0.80
CA LYS A 23 3.58 0.54 -2.05
C LYS A 23 3.14 -0.93 -2.08
N GLN A 24 4.02 -1.85 -1.71
CA GLN A 24 3.71 -3.28 -1.66
C GLN A 24 2.55 -3.57 -0.69
N GLU A 25 2.58 -2.98 0.49
CA GLU A 25 1.52 -3.13 1.49
C GLU A 25 0.19 -2.56 0.99
N PHE A 26 0.22 -1.39 0.34
CA PHE A 26 -0.95 -0.83 -0.32
C PHE A 26 -1.52 -1.75 -1.40
N GLU A 27 -0.69 -2.29 -2.30
CA GLU A 27 -1.13 -3.21 -3.37
C GLU A 27 -1.67 -4.52 -2.83
N ARG A 28 -1.08 -5.03 -1.75
CA ARG A 28 -1.57 -6.21 -1.03
C ARG A 28 -2.95 -5.94 -0.44
N GLY A 29 -3.10 -4.85 0.33
CA GLY A 29 -4.39 -4.45 0.89
C GLY A 29 -5.44 -4.25 -0.19
N TYR A 30 -5.10 -3.55 -1.28
CA TYR A 30 -6.01 -3.32 -2.40
C TYR A 30 -6.53 -4.62 -3.01
N ARG A 31 -5.66 -5.61 -3.23
CA ARG A 31 -6.09 -6.93 -3.70
C ARG A 31 -7.06 -7.58 -2.71
N ASP A 32 -6.69 -7.64 -1.43
CA ASP A 32 -7.51 -8.27 -0.39
C ASP A 32 -8.90 -7.61 -0.26
N GLY A 33 -8.97 -6.27 -0.31
CA GLY A 33 -10.24 -5.54 -0.28
C GLY A 33 -11.09 -5.76 -1.54
N ARG A 34 -10.45 -5.90 -2.71
CA ARG A 34 -11.15 -6.13 -3.98
C ARG A 34 -11.77 -7.53 -4.07
N VAL A 35 -11.13 -8.56 -3.52
CA VAL A 35 -11.76 -9.89 -3.35
C VAL A 35 -12.66 -9.96 -2.12
N GLY A 36 -12.49 -9.04 -1.17
CA GLY A 36 -13.28 -8.93 0.04
C GLY A 36 -12.96 -9.97 1.10
N ARG A 37 -11.67 -10.30 1.22
CA ARG A 37 -11.12 -11.02 2.37
C ARG A 37 -11.11 -10.11 3.60
N ASP A 38 -11.05 -10.67 4.79
CA ASP A 38 -10.79 -9.88 5.99
C ASP A 38 -9.40 -9.23 5.95
N PRO A 39 -9.22 -8.04 6.56
CA PRO A 39 -7.94 -7.37 6.59
C PRO A 39 -6.91 -8.19 7.38
N SER A 40 -5.82 -8.57 6.71
CA SER A 40 -4.76 -9.40 7.28
C SER A 40 -3.70 -8.61 8.08
N ALA A 41 -3.75 -7.28 8.06
CA ALA A 41 -2.80 -6.41 8.73
C ALA A 41 -3.43 -5.07 9.14
N ILE A 42 -2.88 -4.45 10.20
CA ILE A 42 -3.26 -3.11 10.69
C ILE A 42 -2.35 -1.99 10.17
N ASN A 43 -1.44 -2.30 9.24
CA ASN A 43 -0.53 -1.31 8.66
C ASN A 43 -1.33 -0.21 7.95
N PRO A 44 -1.08 1.09 8.20
CA PRO A 44 -1.80 2.19 7.57
C PRO A 44 -1.80 2.14 6.03
N HIS A 45 -0.68 1.75 5.41
CA HIS A 45 -0.57 1.63 3.96
C HIS A 45 -1.42 0.48 3.43
N TYR A 46 -1.41 -0.65 4.12
CA TYR A 46 -2.26 -1.80 3.82
C TYR A 46 -3.75 -1.45 3.93
N LEU A 47 -4.16 -0.86 5.06
CA LEU A 47 -5.56 -0.49 5.31
C LEU A 47 -6.06 0.52 4.27
N LYS A 48 -5.21 1.49 3.87
CA LYS A 48 -5.54 2.43 2.80
C LYS A 48 -5.79 1.72 1.47
N GLY A 49 -4.97 0.73 1.12
CA GLY A 49 -5.19 -0.11 -0.05
C GLY A 49 -6.49 -0.90 0.06
N TYR A 50 -6.68 -1.56 1.20
CA TYR A 50 -7.84 -2.41 1.52
C TYR A 50 -9.17 -1.67 1.40
N HIS A 51 -9.27 -0.45 1.93
CA HIS A 51 -10.47 0.37 1.79
C HIS A 51 -10.76 0.71 0.32
N LYS A 52 -9.74 1.10 -0.45
CA LYS A 52 -9.90 1.36 -1.89
C LYS A 52 -10.35 0.12 -2.66
N GLY A 53 -9.75 -1.04 -2.40
CA GLY A 53 -10.16 -2.30 -3.03
C GLY A 53 -11.62 -2.65 -2.72
N THR A 54 -12.01 -2.44 -1.46
CA THR A 54 -13.39 -2.66 -1.00
C THR A 54 -14.38 -1.73 -1.70
N GLU A 55 -14.03 -0.45 -1.89
CA GLU A 55 -14.85 0.53 -2.60
C GLU A 55 -15.06 0.14 -4.06
N VAL A 56 -14.00 -0.25 -4.76
CA VAL A 56 -14.08 -0.74 -6.15
C VAL A 56 -15.00 -1.95 -6.25
N ARG A 57 -14.88 -2.91 -5.33
CA ARG A 57 -15.78 -4.07 -5.27
C ARG A 57 -17.23 -3.65 -5.06
N ARG A 58 -17.50 -2.69 -4.16
CA ARG A 58 -18.85 -2.16 -3.91
C ARG A 58 -19.40 -1.47 -5.16
N GLN A 59 -18.63 -0.63 -5.82
CA GLN A 59 -19.04 0.05 -7.06
C GLN A 59 -19.34 -0.95 -8.18
N ALA A 60 -18.47 -1.95 -8.39
CA ALA A 60 -18.72 -3.01 -9.36
C ALA A 60 -20.02 -3.75 -9.06
N ARG A 61 -20.30 -4.06 -7.79
CA ARG A 61 -21.57 -4.69 -7.41
C ARG A 61 -22.79 -3.80 -7.72
N VAL A 62 -22.70 -2.50 -7.48
CA VAL A 62 -23.80 -1.56 -7.78
C VAL A 62 -24.06 -1.47 -9.28
N LEU A 63 -23.01 -1.43 -10.11
CA LEU A 63 -23.13 -1.32 -11.58
C LEU A 63 -23.75 -2.57 -12.23
N HIS A 64 -23.62 -3.76 -11.63
CA HIS A 64 -24.19 -5.00 -12.18
C HIS A 64 -25.64 -5.28 -11.75
N HIS A 65 -26.25 -4.42 -10.93
CA HIS A 65 -27.63 -4.58 -10.44
C HIS A 65 -28.64 -3.59 -11.06
N HIS A 66 -28.25 -2.89 -12.14
CA HIS A 66 -29.14 -2.06 -12.97
C HIS A 66 -29.38 -2.72 -14.32
#